data_AF-A0A937WWD1-F1
#
_entry.id   AF-A0A937WWD1-F1
#
_cell.length_a   1.000
_cell.length_b   1.000
_cell.length_c   1.000
_cell.angle_alpha   90.00
_cell.angle_beta   90.00
_cell.angle_gamma   90.00
#
_symmetry.space_group_name_H-M   'P 1'
#
loop_
_entity.id
_entity.type
_entity.pdbx_description
1 polymer ?
#
loop_
_entity_poly.entity_id
_entity_poly.type
_entity_poly.pdbx_seq_one_letter_code
_entity_poly.pdbx_strand_id
1 'polypeptide(L)'
;MTLRRIFAFAIVSLFIVAPPAFSFAQGGLKTIVPAECDNEPGGCQSICHVATLAQNILNNAIYFAVFVSSVLIAWAGWQYLTAGGQEYKVKAAKKMFGNIIIGLVLITASWLLVNTLLNALTDSSGLQWNRIC
;
A
#
# COMPACT_ATOMS: atom_id res chain seq x y z
N MET A 1 -27.20 28.03 0.17
CA MET A 1 -26.27 27.85 -0.98
C MET A 1 -24.80 28.16 -0.63
N THR A 2 -24.51 29.02 0.35
CA THR A 2 -23.15 29.36 0.78
C THR A 2 -22.43 28.23 1.54
N LEU A 3 -23.14 27.50 2.41
CA LEU A 3 -22.57 26.42 3.23
C LEU A 3 -21.99 25.25 2.40
N ARG A 4 -22.70 24.85 1.32
CA ARG A 4 -22.25 23.81 0.38
C ARG A 4 -21.03 24.24 -0.45
N ARG A 5 -20.89 25.56 -0.72
CA ARG A 5 -19.71 26.13 -1.38
C ARG A 5 -18.52 26.18 -0.41
N ILE A 6 -18.73 26.59 0.84
CA ILE A 6 -17.68 26.64 1.87
C ILE A 6 -17.15 25.22 2.18
N PHE A 7 -18.02 24.23 2.30
CA PHE A 7 -17.59 22.83 2.51
C PHE A 7 -16.80 22.27 1.31
N ALA A 8 -17.19 22.64 0.08
CA ALA A 8 -16.46 22.25 -1.12
C ALA A 8 -15.09 22.94 -1.20
N PHE A 9 -15.00 24.23 -0.89
CA PHE A 9 -13.72 24.96 -0.82
C PHE A 9 -12.81 24.43 0.30
N ALA A 10 -13.37 24.04 1.45
CA ALA A 10 -12.61 23.44 2.55
C ALA A 10 -12.00 22.09 2.15
N ILE A 11 -12.79 21.20 1.52
CA ILE A 11 -12.32 19.89 1.01
C ILE A 11 -11.24 20.07 -0.07
N VAL A 12 -11.41 21.03 -0.98
CA VAL A 12 -10.41 21.33 -2.03
C VAL A 12 -9.13 21.91 -1.44
N SER A 13 -9.23 22.80 -0.44
CA SER A 13 -8.05 23.34 0.25
C SER A 13 -7.29 22.26 1.03
N LEU A 14 -8.02 21.33 1.65
CA LEU A 14 -7.43 20.19 2.36
C LEU A 14 -6.72 19.24 1.38
N PHE A 15 -7.29 19.03 0.19
CA PHE A 15 -6.71 18.18 -0.85
C PHE A 15 -5.49 18.80 -1.55
N ILE A 16 -5.29 20.13 -1.46
CA ILE A 16 -4.14 20.85 -2.05
C ILE A 16 -3.00 21.04 -1.03
N VAL A 17 -3.32 21.17 0.26
CA VAL A 17 -2.32 21.39 1.34
C VAL A 17 -1.84 20.07 1.98
N ALA A 18 -2.64 19.00 1.95
CA ALA A 18 -2.23 17.70 2.48
C ALA A 18 -1.21 16.91 1.62
N PRO A 19 -1.19 17.00 0.26
CA PRO A 19 -0.22 16.28 -0.57
C PRO A 19 1.26 16.49 -0.22
N PRO A 20 1.76 17.71 0.07
CA PRO A 20 3.18 17.86 0.42
C PRO A 20 3.53 17.08 1.69
N ALA A 21 2.62 16.93 2.65
CA ALA A 21 2.86 16.14 3.85
C ALA A 21 2.93 14.62 3.57
N PHE A 22 2.20 14.12 2.57
CA PHE A 22 2.26 12.71 2.14
C PHE A 22 3.47 12.41 1.25
N SER A 23 4.01 13.40 0.54
CA SER A 23 5.24 13.24 -0.24
C SER A 23 6.50 13.02 0.60
N PHE A 24 6.49 13.33 1.91
CA PHE A 24 7.62 13.09 2.81
C PHE A 24 7.60 11.71 3.50
N ALA A 25 6.58 10.89 3.30
CA ALA A 25 6.58 9.49 3.74
C ALA A 25 7.11 8.56 2.63
N GLN A 26 8.21 8.94 1.98
CA GLN A 26 8.86 8.11 0.98
C GLN A 26 9.65 6.99 1.65
N GLY A 27 8.99 5.87 1.92
CA GLY A 27 9.59 4.61 1.50
C GLY A 27 9.40 4.48 -0.01
N GLY A 28 10.19 5.23 -0.77
CA GLY A 28 10.13 5.17 -2.24
C GLY A 28 10.37 3.76 -2.78
N LEU A 29 10.16 3.59 -4.08
CA LEU A 29 10.52 2.36 -4.80
C LEU A 29 11.96 1.99 -4.45
N LYS A 30 12.13 0.90 -3.70
CA LYS A 30 13.44 0.35 -3.39
C LYS A 30 13.98 -0.27 -4.67
N THR A 31 15.28 -0.08 -4.95
CA THR A 31 15.91 -0.78 -6.08
C THR A 31 15.68 -2.27 -5.92
N ILE A 32 15.10 -2.89 -6.96
CA ILE A 32 14.70 -4.29 -6.92
C ILE A 32 15.95 -5.14 -6.69
N VAL A 33 16.98 -4.94 -7.52
CA VAL A 33 18.29 -5.55 -7.36
C VAL A 33 19.05 -4.87 -6.20
N PRO A 34 19.50 -5.60 -5.17
CA PRO A 34 20.37 -5.06 -4.14
C PRO A 34 21.69 -4.59 -4.75
N ALA A 35 22.17 -3.39 -4.37
CA ALA A 35 23.39 -2.80 -4.94
C ALA A 35 24.66 -3.63 -4.63
N GLU A 36 24.57 -4.47 -3.59
CA GLU A 36 25.63 -5.40 -3.20
C GLU A 36 25.84 -6.50 -4.25
N CYS A 37 24.85 -6.76 -5.12
CA CYS A 37 24.98 -7.76 -6.19
C CYS A 37 25.62 -7.21 -7.48
N ASP A 38 25.81 -5.90 -7.61
CA ASP A 38 26.35 -5.27 -8.82
C ASP A 38 27.89 -5.21 -8.81
N ASN A 39 28.52 -5.37 -7.62
CA ASN A 39 29.96 -5.19 -7.41
C ASN A 39 30.71 -6.50 -7.04
N GLU A 40 30.00 -7.62 -6.88
CA GLU A 40 30.60 -8.91 -6.49
C GLU A 40 30.91 -9.78 -7.73
N PRO A 41 32.17 -10.24 -7.94
CA PRO A 41 32.51 -11.13 -9.05
C PRO A 41 31.87 -12.50 -8.86
N GLY A 42 30.66 -12.68 -9.42
CA GLY A 42 29.81 -13.87 -9.24
C GLY A 42 28.32 -13.57 -9.10
N GLY A 43 27.93 -12.30 -8.91
CA GLY A 43 26.53 -11.88 -8.72
C GLY A 43 25.95 -12.29 -7.36
N CYS A 44 24.62 -12.27 -7.22
CA CYS A 44 23.94 -12.71 -5.99
C CYS A 44 24.08 -14.24 -5.80
N GLN A 45 25.14 -14.71 -5.13
CA GLN A 45 25.38 -16.16 -4.95
C GLN A 45 24.80 -16.73 -3.64
N SER A 46 24.43 -15.86 -2.67
CA SER A 46 23.87 -16.29 -1.39
C SER A 46 22.33 -16.29 -1.40
N ILE A 47 21.74 -17.26 -0.69
CA ILE A 47 20.28 -17.32 -0.44
C ILE A 47 19.75 -16.04 0.22
N CYS A 48 20.62 -15.32 0.91
CA CYS A 48 20.33 -14.07 1.61
C CYS A 48 20.08 -12.89 0.66
N HIS A 49 20.85 -12.79 -0.43
CA HIS A 49 20.59 -11.78 -1.46
C HIS A 49 19.26 -12.02 -2.17
N VAL A 50 18.89 -13.29 -2.39
CA VAL A 50 17.58 -13.65 -2.97
C VAL A 50 16.43 -13.29 -2.03
N ALA A 51 16.59 -13.51 -0.72
CA ALA A 51 15.61 -13.09 0.29
C ALA A 51 15.45 -11.55 0.33
N THR A 52 16.55 -10.80 0.18
CA THR A 52 16.52 -9.33 0.13
C THR A 52 15.85 -8.82 -1.14
N LEU A 53 16.14 -9.42 -2.30
CA LEU A 53 15.48 -9.13 -3.57
C LEU A 53 13.97 -9.35 -3.45
N ALA A 54 13.53 -10.48 -2.89
CA ALA A 54 12.12 -10.76 -2.66
C ALA A 54 11.47 -9.72 -1.74
N GLN A 55 12.17 -9.27 -0.69
CA GLN A 55 11.68 -8.20 0.19
C GLN A 55 11.52 -6.87 -0.55
N ASN A 56 12.46 -6.49 -1.43
CA ASN A 56 12.39 -5.26 -2.20
C ASN A 56 11.19 -5.27 -3.17
N ILE A 57 10.99 -6.41 -3.84
CA ILE A 57 9.85 -6.62 -4.74
C ILE A 57 8.53 -6.51 -3.97
N LEU A 58 8.41 -7.20 -2.84
CA LEU A 58 7.20 -7.19 -2.04
C LEU A 58 6.92 -5.80 -1.44
N ASN A 59 7.95 -5.10 -0.96
CA ASN A 59 7.80 -3.73 -0.50
C ASN A 59 7.30 -2.82 -1.62
N ASN A 60 7.90 -2.88 -2.81
CA ASN A 60 7.46 -2.09 -3.96
C ASN A 60 6.03 -2.43 -4.39
N ALA A 61 5.66 -3.71 -4.37
CA ALA A 61 4.31 -4.16 -4.69
C ALA A 61 3.28 -3.62 -3.67
N ILE A 62 3.60 -3.65 -2.38
CA ILE A 62 2.75 -3.10 -1.32
C ILE A 62 2.60 -1.58 -1.49
N TYR A 63 3.70 -0.86 -1.77
CA TYR A 63 3.65 0.58 -2.06
C TYR A 63 2.73 0.90 -3.24
N PHE A 64 2.85 0.14 -4.33
CA PHE A 64 1.98 0.31 -5.48
C PHE A 64 0.52 0.00 -5.15
N ALA A 65 0.26 -1.08 -4.40
CA ALA A 65 -1.09 -1.47 -4.02
C ALA A 65 -1.77 -0.43 -3.12
N VAL A 66 -1.04 0.14 -2.15
CA VAL A 66 -1.54 1.22 -1.29
C VAL A 66 -1.83 2.47 -2.11
N PHE A 67 -0.95 2.84 -3.04
CA PHE A 67 -1.16 3.97 -3.93
C PHE A 67 -2.43 3.82 -4.78
N VAL A 68 -2.63 2.67 -5.43
CA VAL A 68 -3.83 2.38 -6.22
C VAL A 68 -5.08 2.37 -5.33
N SER A 69 -4.99 1.78 -4.14
CA SER A 69 -6.11 1.75 -3.19
C SER A 69 -6.55 3.14 -2.76
N SER A 70 -5.61 4.06 -2.52
CA SER A 70 -5.90 5.47 -2.22
C SER A 70 -6.72 6.15 -3.32
N VAL A 71 -6.34 5.95 -4.58
CA VAL A 71 -7.07 6.50 -5.74
C VAL A 71 -8.48 5.93 -5.84
N LEU A 72 -8.64 4.62 -5.63
CA LEU A 72 -9.95 3.96 -5.67
C LEU A 72 -10.87 4.42 -4.53
N ILE A 73 -10.31 4.66 -3.33
CA ILE A 73 -11.04 5.22 -2.18
C ILE A 73 -11.52 6.63 -2.50
N ALA A 74 -10.66 7.47 -3.10
CA ALA A 74 -11.04 8.82 -3.50
C ALA A 74 -12.18 8.81 -4.53
N TRP A 75 -12.12 7.91 -5.53
CA TRP A 75 -13.18 7.76 -6.53
C TRP A 75 -14.49 7.24 -5.93
N ALA A 76 -14.42 6.25 -5.04
CA ALA A 76 -15.58 5.74 -4.30
C ALA A 76 -16.22 6.82 -3.41
N GLY A 77 -15.40 7.65 -2.76
CA GLY A 77 -15.84 8.78 -1.97
C GLY A 77 -16.57 9.83 -2.80
N TRP A 78 -16.03 10.17 -3.97
CA TRP A 78 -16.69 11.09 -4.90
C TRP A 78 -18.05 10.57 -5.36
N GLN A 79 -18.14 9.29 -5.71
CA GLN A 79 -19.39 8.65 -6.14
C GLN A 79 -20.42 8.60 -4.99
N TYR A 80 -19.97 8.41 -3.75
CA TYR A 80 -20.84 8.41 -2.58
C TYR A 80 -21.44 9.80 -2.30
N LEU A 81 -20.61 10.84 -2.38
CA LEU A 81 -21.04 12.23 -2.14
C LEU A 81 -21.95 12.77 -3.24
N THR A 82 -21.75 12.33 -4.50
CA THR A 82 -22.55 12.75 -5.65
C THR A 82 -23.83 11.92 -5.85
N ALA A 83 -24.07 10.90 -5.03
CA ALA A 83 -25.22 9.99 -5.17
C ALA A 83 -26.59 10.68 -4.94
N GLY A 84 -26.65 11.81 -4.22
CA GLY A 84 -27.86 12.64 -4.11
C GLY A 84 -29.11 11.93 -3.57
N GLY A 85 -28.94 10.86 -2.77
CA GLY A 85 -30.05 10.06 -2.25
C GLY A 85 -30.54 8.92 -3.16
N GLN A 86 -29.91 8.70 -4.31
CA GLN A 86 -30.21 7.52 -5.13
C GLN A 86 -29.61 6.26 -4.48
N GLU A 87 -30.49 5.44 -3.87
CA GLU A 87 -30.17 4.16 -3.21
C GLU A 87 -29.20 3.28 -4.02
N TYR A 88 -29.40 3.22 -5.35
CA TYR A 88 -28.55 2.45 -6.26
C TYR A 88 -27.07 2.91 -6.22
N LYS A 89 -26.82 4.21 -6.29
CA LYS A 89 -25.45 4.78 -6.31
C LYS A 89 -24.77 4.66 -4.95
N VAL A 90 -25.54 4.82 -3.87
CA VAL A 90 -25.07 4.62 -2.48
C VAL A 90 -24.66 3.17 -2.26
N LYS A 91 -25.47 2.21 -2.70
CA LYS A 91 -25.17 0.77 -2.58
C LYS A 91 -23.94 0.38 -3.40
N ALA A 92 -23.79 0.93 -4.60
CA ALA A 92 -22.62 0.69 -5.44
C ALA A 92 -21.33 1.21 -4.78
N ALA A 93 -21.33 2.44 -4.26
CA ALA A 93 -20.18 3.02 -3.57
C ALA A 93 -19.81 2.22 -2.30
N LYS A 94 -20.79 1.82 -1.48
CA LYS A 94 -20.57 0.97 -0.30
C LYS A 94 -19.95 -0.39 -0.66
N LYS A 95 -20.42 -1.02 -1.73
CA LYS A 95 -19.86 -2.29 -2.23
C LYS A 95 -18.39 -2.11 -2.62
N MET A 96 -18.06 -0.99 -3.27
CA MET A 96 -16.68 -0.71 -3.66
C MET A 96 -15.76 -0.52 -2.44
N PHE A 97 -16.19 0.21 -1.41
CA PHE A 97 -15.42 0.32 -0.16
C PHE A 97 -15.16 -1.05 0.47
N GLY A 98 -16.17 -1.92 0.51
CA GLY A 98 -16.00 -3.29 1.00
C GLY A 98 -14.93 -4.07 0.23
N ASN A 99 -14.95 -3.99 -1.10
CA ASN A 99 -13.95 -4.66 -1.94
C ASN A 99 -12.53 -4.13 -1.71
N ILE A 100 -12.36 -2.81 -1.53
CA ILE A 100 -11.04 -2.21 -1.27
C ILE A 100 -10.49 -2.68 0.09
N ILE A 101 -11.34 -2.69 1.12
CA ILE A 101 -10.94 -3.15 2.47
C ILE A 101 -10.50 -4.61 2.42
N ILE A 102 -11.27 -5.47 1.75
CA ILE A 102 -10.93 -6.89 1.60
C ILE A 102 -9.58 -7.05 0.87
N GLY A 103 -9.33 -6.27 -0.18
CA GLY A 103 -8.05 -6.27 -0.89
C GLY A 103 -6.87 -5.89 0.01
N LEU A 104 -7.00 -4.81 0.79
CA LEU A 104 -5.95 -4.38 1.72
C LEU A 104 -5.67 -5.42 2.82
N VAL A 105 -6.73 -6.02 3.36
CA VAL A 105 -6.61 -7.09 4.36
C VAL A 105 -5.88 -8.30 3.79
N LEU A 106 -6.22 -8.74 2.57
CA LEU A 106 -5.57 -9.89 1.93
C LEU A 106 -4.08 -9.65 1.66
N ILE A 107 -3.71 -8.46 1.16
CA ILE A 107 -2.29 -8.12 0.91
C ILE A 107 -1.50 -8.14 2.22
N THR A 108 -2.05 -7.53 3.27
CA THR A 108 -1.40 -7.45 4.58
C THR A 108 -1.31 -8.83 5.25
N ALA A 109 -2.38 -9.62 5.14
CA ALA A 109 -2.44 -10.99 5.65
C ALA A 109 -1.46 -11.91 4.92
N SER A 110 -1.35 -11.81 3.58
CA SER A 110 -0.41 -12.62 2.80
C SER A 110 1.02 -12.38 3.24
N TRP A 111 1.42 -11.11 3.42
CA TRP A 111 2.74 -10.80 3.96
C TRP A 111 2.92 -11.41 5.35
N LEU A 112 1.99 -11.16 6.28
CA LEU A 112 2.07 -11.67 7.65
C LEU A 112 2.16 -13.21 7.72
N LEU A 113 1.41 -13.91 6.87
CA LEU A 113 1.40 -15.37 6.81
C LEU A 113 2.78 -15.92 6.41
N VAL A 114 3.42 -15.34 5.39
CA VAL A 114 4.76 -15.74 4.97
C VAL A 114 5.74 -15.57 6.13
N ASN A 115 5.73 -14.42 6.80
CA ASN A 115 6.63 -14.13 7.92
C ASN A 115 6.37 -15.08 9.10
N THR A 116 5.10 -15.38 9.37
CA THR A 116 4.71 -16.28 10.46
C THR A 116 5.18 -17.71 10.19
N LEU A 117 5.03 -18.19 8.95
CA LEU A 117 5.48 -19.53 8.56
C LEU A 117 7.00 -19.67 8.62
N LEU A 118 7.75 -18.67 8.12
CA LEU A 118 9.20 -18.71 8.16
C LEU A 118 9.73 -18.61 9.60
N ASN A 119 9.13 -17.76 10.45
CA ASN A 119 9.49 -17.69 11.86
C ASN A 119 9.23 -18.99 12.61
N ALA A 120 8.11 -19.67 12.33
CA ALA A 120 7.78 -20.94 12.96
C ALA A 120 8.79 -22.05 12.60
N LEU A 121 9.44 -21.96 11.44
CA LEU A 121 10.43 -22.94 10.98
C LEU A 121 11.85 -22.62 11.42
N THR A 122 12.20 -21.34 11.60
CA THR A 122 13.58 -20.89 11.88
C THR A 122 13.79 -20.45 13.34
N ASP A 123 12.75 -20.54 14.20
CA ASP A 123 12.76 -20.06 15.60
C ASP A 123 13.28 -18.61 15.75
N SER A 124 13.08 -17.83 14.67
CA SER A 124 13.49 -16.44 14.58
C SER A 124 12.37 -15.56 15.12
N SER A 125 12.66 -14.78 16.17
CA SER A 125 11.70 -13.87 16.81
C SER A 125 11.60 -12.53 16.09
N GLY A 126 11.47 -12.53 14.75
CA GLY A 126 11.45 -11.31 13.94
C GLY A 126 10.35 -11.28 12.89
N LEU A 127 9.54 -10.23 12.83
CA LEU A 127 8.50 -10.05 11.81
C LEU A 127 9.05 -9.80 10.39
N GLN A 128 10.29 -10.16 10.05
CA GLN A 128 10.89 -9.91 8.73
C GLN A 128 11.78 -11.08 8.33
N TRP A 129 11.39 -11.84 7.29
CA TRP A 129 12.18 -12.98 6.80
C TRP A 129 13.55 -12.60 6.22
N ASN A 130 13.81 -11.32 5.96
CA ASN A 130 15.12 -10.90 5.48
C ASN A 130 16.12 -10.66 6.63
N ARG A 131 15.77 -11.08 7.85
CA ARG A 131 16.61 -10.98 9.07
C ARG A 131 17.16 -12.33 9.53
N ILE A 132 16.64 -13.44 8.98
CA ILE A 132 17.22 -14.79 9.13
C ILE A 132 18.49 -14.95 8.28
N CYS A 133 18.76 -13.95 7.47
CA CYS A 133 20.05 -13.53 6.95
C CYS A 133 20.32 -12.11 7.47
#